data_AF-A0A7S2A265-F1
#
_entry.id   AF-A0A7S2A265-F1
#
_cell.length_a   1.000
_cell.length_b   1.000
_cell.length_c   1.000
_cell.angle_alpha   90.00
_cell.angle_beta   90.00
_cell.angle_gamma   90.00
#
_symmetry.space_group_name_H-M   'P 1'
#
loop_
_entity.id
_entity.type
_entity.pdbx_description
1 polymer ?
#
loop_
_entity_poly.entity_id
_entity_poly.type
_entity_poly.pdbx_seq_one_letter_code
_entity_poly.pdbx_strand_id
1 'polypeptide(L)'
;MSSALFPLLLLLSASSIPSSSALSTVSTQYLDGLSGFNAGGAVYATTERHLPVSPSEARDAWMDYAWKGGGGLPLLVMKLGKKSEDEFRRRFLSPVMVEEVLKGDSWKTPGGAVGSRYGQSIEYGVADAGIFSMEMYKRTHSGSVNFRPGENGGSVMNWDVQVEAAHRASLWQKAFQANIDYVSDGLEAYIAVPQLYRRWTRILGAAGQDATEVAREWVDFCFYGGGGLPSPPPVRLGDGLTMRIPPFLLERMTLLDGDANEVRYGAKNPGLFTYQVHSHAGKVTFTDMARGEVMMLWEVEIRPYGGWKPYVKSITSMAVSTMARDFKSHLEEPGAKVALKLPRGKGEPLLQIPKSSWAGGVLD
;
A
#
# COMPACT_ATOMS: atom_id res chain seq x y z
N MET A 1 9.95 33.30 -16.57
CA MET A 1 8.74 32.51 -16.25
C MET A 1 9.15 31.04 -16.12
N SER A 2 9.36 30.55 -14.89
CA SER A 2 9.30 29.12 -14.51
C SER A 2 9.77 28.98 -13.05
N SER A 3 8.84 28.91 -12.10
CA SER A 3 9.15 28.66 -10.68
C SER A 3 8.01 27.94 -9.93
N ALA A 4 7.09 27.29 -10.64
CA ALA A 4 5.87 26.72 -10.04
C ALA A 4 5.77 25.18 -10.04
N LEU A 5 6.79 24.44 -10.51
CA LEU A 5 6.78 22.95 -10.51
C LEU A 5 7.53 22.31 -9.32
N PHE A 6 8.16 23.12 -8.47
CA PHE A 6 9.03 22.63 -7.39
C PHE A 6 8.33 22.04 -6.14
N PRO A 7 7.06 22.33 -5.79
CA PRO A 7 6.54 21.89 -4.49
C PRO A 7 5.89 20.49 -4.50
N LEU A 8 5.68 19.84 -5.66
CA LEU A 8 4.86 18.63 -5.70
C LEU A 8 5.49 17.40 -5.01
N LEU A 9 6.82 17.23 -5.09
CA LEU A 9 7.50 16.09 -4.42
C LEU A 9 7.79 16.31 -2.93
N LEU A 10 8.00 17.57 -2.52
CA LEU A 10 8.14 17.92 -1.09
C LEU A 10 6.77 17.92 -0.38
N LEU A 11 5.68 18.29 -1.05
CA LEU A 11 4.34 18.23 -0.47
C LEU A 11 3.82 16.79 -0.29
N LEU A 12 4.19 15.86 -1.17
CA LEU A 12 3.79 14.46 -1.05
C LEU A 12 4.52 13.71 0.07
N SER A 13 5.72 14.15 0.45
CA SER A 13 6.46 13.63 1.62
C SER A 13 6.10 14.36 2.92
N ALA A 14 5.89 15.68 2.88
CA ALA A 14 5.56 16.49 4.06
C ALA A 14 4.09 16.35 4.55
N SER A 15 3.19 15.82 3.73
CA SER A 15 1.76 15.63 4.10
C SER A 15 1.49 14.45 5.04
N SER A 16 2.53 13.71 5.46
CA SER A 16 2.44 12.57 6.37
C SER A 16 2.95 12.86 7.80
N ILE A 17 3.24 14.11 8.14
CA ILE A 17 3.57 14.48 9.53
C ILE A 17 2.29 14.37 10.38
N PRO A 18 2.23 13.52 11.42
CA PRO A 18 1.10 13.53 12.34
C PRO A 18 1.03 14.88 13.03
N SER A 19 -0.18 15.46 13.04
CA SER A 19 -0.49 16.74 13.67
C SER A 19 -0.27 16.67 15.19
N SER A 20 0.94 16.96 15.65
CA SER A 20 1.15 17.45 17.01
C SER A 20 1.06 18.97 16.99
N SER A 21 0.06 19.49 17.68
CA SER A 21 -0.20 20.89 17.96
C SER A 21 1.03 21.59 18.56
N ALA A 22 1.77 22.32 17.72
CA ALA A 22 2.70 23.38 18.12
C ALA A 22 2.93 24.34 16.93
N LEU A 23 1.91 25.15 16.62
CA LEU A 23 2.02 26.28 15.69
C LEU A 23 1.77 27.58 16.46
N SER A 24 2.81 28.06 17.13
CA SER A 24 2.98 29.49 17.40
C SER A 24 4.47 29.78 17.60
N THR A 25 4.92 30.86 16.99
CA THR A 25 6.30 31.39 16.96
C THR A 25 7.17 30.93 15.77
N VAL A 26 6.80 31.33 14.56
CA VAL A 26 7.76 31.48 13.46
C VAL A 26 8.58 32.74 13.74
N SER A 27 9.73 32.55 14.40
CA SER A 27 10.73 33.59 14.66
C SER A 27 11.39 34.02 13.35
N THR A 28 11.59 35.33 13.19
CA THR A 28 12.27 36.03 12.10
C THR A 28 13.75 35.67 11.92
N GLN A 29 14.29 34.68 12.64
CA GLN A 29 15.65 34.16 12.50
C GLN A 29 15.89 33.26 11.26
N TYR A 30 14.86 33.01 10.42
CA TYR A 30 14.99 32.12 9.26
C TYR A 30 15.59 32.76 7.99
N LEU A 31 15.83 34.07 7.99
CA LEU A 31 16.30 34.77 6.78
C LEU A 31 17.82 34.88 6.65
N ASP A 32 18.59 34.68 7.74
CA ASP A 32 20.07 34.65 7.68
C ASP A 32 20.64 33.31 7.21
N GLY A 33 19.80 32.27 7.08
CA GLY A 33 20.20 30.96 6.54
C GLY A 33 20.11 30.84 5.01
N LEU A 34 19.68 31.89 4.30
CA LEU A 34 19.39 31.84 2.87
C LEU A 34 20.61 32.00 1.95
N SER A 35 21.75 32.49 2.47
CA SER A 35 22.99 32.64 1.70
C SER A 35 23.61 31.32 1.25
N GLY A 36 23.26 30.21 1.92
CA GLY A 36 23.68 28.85 1.57
C GLY A 36 22.76 28.12 0.59
N PHE A 37 21.63 28.70 0.16
CA PHE A 37 20.69 27.99 -0.70
C PHE A 37 21.19 27.84 -2.14
N ASN A 38 22.00 28.75 -2.66
CA ASN A 38 22.46 28.64 -4.05
C ASN A 38 23.75 27.81 -4.22
N ALA A 39 24.37 27.37 -3.13
CA ALA A 39 25.58 26.57 -3.19
C ALA A 39 25.28 25.17 -3.74
N GLY A 40 25.98 24.80 -4.81
CA GLY A 40 26.14 23.41 -5.23
C GLY A 40 27.08 22.66 -4.30
N GLY A 41 27.20 21.36 -4.50
CA GLY A 41 28.09 20.52 -3.73
C GLY A 41 27.66 19.06 -3.66
N ALA A 42 28.48 18.26 -2.98
CA ALA A 42 28.19 16.86 -2.72
C ALA A 42 27.05 16.74 -1.71
N VAL A 43 26.11 15.86 -2.03
CA VAL A 43 24.94 15.51 -1.25
C VAL A 43 25.07 14.05 -0.84
N TYR A 44 24.90 13.80 0.45
CA TYR A 44 24.95 12.46 1.03
C TYR A 44 23.69 12.22 1.85
N ALA A 45 23.03 11.09 1.61
CA ALA A 45 21.93 10.60 2.42
C ALA A 45 22.24 9.15 2.81
N THR A 46 22.05 8.82 4.08
CA THR A 46 22.32 7.48 4.59
C THR A 46 21.23 7.06 5.56
N THR A 47 20.89 5.78 5.57
CA THR A 47 19.93 5.25 6.53
C THR A 47 20.28 3.81 6.91
N GLU A 48 20.12 3.51 8.19
CA GLU A 48 20.29 2.17 8.75
C GLU A 48 18.94 1.67 9.26
N ARG A 49 18.60 0.41 8.96
CA ARG A 49 17.40 -0.26 9.49
C ARG A 49 17.72 -1.67 9.95
N HIS A 50 17.09 -2.07 11.06
CA HIS A 50 17.08 -3.44 11.55
C HIS A 50 15.82 -4.12 11.04
N LEU A 51 15.99 -5.22 10.31
CA LEU A 51 14.90 -5.95 9.65
C LEU A 51 14.77 -7.35 10.27
N PRO A 52 13.54 -7.85 10.53
CA PRO A 52 13.31 -9.12 11.22
C PRO A 52 13.47 -10.36 10.33
N VAL A 53 14.18 -10.24 9.20
CA VAL A 53 14.37 -11.30 8.21
C VAL A 53 15.86 -11.44 7.88
N SER A 54 16.25 -12.58 7.32
CA SER A 54 17.65 -12.83 6.95
C SER A 54 18.13 -11.80 5.91
N PRO A 55 19.45 -11.57 5.78
CA PRO A 55 19.98 -10.64 4.78
C PRO A 55 19.48 -10.95 3.35
N SER A 56 19.37 -12.24 3.00
CA SER A 56 18.87 -12.70 1.70
C SER A 56 17.43 -12.29 1.44
N GLU A 57 16.56 -12.52 2.42
CA GLU A 57 15.16 -12.14 2.32
C GLU A 57 15.00 -10.61 2.29
N ALA A 58 15.77 -9.87 3.08
CA ALA A 58 15.76 -8.40 3.09
C ALA A 58 16.20 -7.82 1.73
N ARG A 59 17.26 -8.37 1.15
CA ARG A 59 17.75 -8.00 -0.18
C ARG A 59 16.69 -8.25 -1.25
N ASP A 60 16.10 -9.45 -1.26
CA ASP A 60 15.09 -9.81 -2.24
C ASP A 60 13.83 -8.96 -2.08
N ALA A 61 13.44 -8.66 -0.84
CA ALA A 61 12.36 -7.73 -0.53
C ALA A 61 12.67 -6.30 -0.98
N TRP A 62 13.89 -5.79 -0.79
CA TRP A 62 14.30 -4.48 -1.29
C TRP A 62 14.25 -4.43 -2.83
N MET A 63 14.75 -5.48 -3.49
CA MET A 63 14.69 -5.58 -4.95
C MET A 63 13.25 -5.60 -5.48
N ASP A 64 12.34 -6.25 -4.76
CA ASP A 64 10.94 -6.31 -5.16
C ASP A 64 10.20 -5.01 -4.86
N TYR A 65 10.27 -4.53 -3.62
CA TYR A 65 9.55 -3.35 -3.16
C TYR A 65 10.17 -2.04 -3.66
N ALA A 66 11.46 -1.81 -3.39
CA ALA A 66 12.12 -0.55 -3.70
C ALA A 66 12.48 -0.47 -5.19
N TRP A 67 13.15 -1.49 -5.75
CA TRP A 67 13.64 -1.44 -7.13
C TRP A 67 12.54 -1.68 -8.17
N LYS A 68 11.81 -2.79 -8.10
CA LYS A 68 10.74 -3.10 -9.08
C LYS A 68 9.46 -2.32 -8.79
N GLY A 69 9.10 -2.17 -7.51
CA GLY A 69 7.86 -1.53 -7.07
C GLY A 69 7.93 -0.01 -6.87
N GLY A 70 9.12 0.59 -6.91
CA GLY A 70 9.28 2.05 -6.77
C GLY A 70 9.22 2.56 -5.32
N GLY A 71 9.30 1.67 -4.33
CA GLY A 71 9.46 2.02 -2.92
C GLY A 71 8.25 2.71 -2.30
N GLY A 72 7.04 2.42 -2.78
CA GLY A 72 5.81 3.03 -2.28
C GLY A 72 5.61 4.51 -2.64
N LEU A 73 6.57 5.11 -3.36
CA LEU A 73 6.42 6.44 -3.91
C LEU A 73 5.28 6.44 -4.96
N PRO A 74 4.62 7.58 -5.18
CA PRO A 74 3.61 7.75 -6.23
C PRO A 74 4.24 7.78 -7.64
N LEU A 75 5.10 6.80 -7.93
CA LEU A 75 5.87 6.70 -9.16
C LEU A 75 5.43 5.47 -9.94
N LEU A 76 5.22 5.64 -11.23
CA LEU A 76 5.10 4.54 -12.16
C LEU A 76 6.51 4.06 -12.52
N VAL A 77 6.81 2.80 -12.21
CA VAL A 77 8.07 2.15 -12.60
C VAL A 77 7.87 1.43 -13.92
N MET A 78 8.55 1.90 -14.95
CA MET A 78 8.57 1.24 -16.26
C MET A 78 9.91 0.54 -16.44
N LYS A 79 9.86 -0.74 -16.84
CA LYS A 79 11.07 -1.50 -17.16
C LYS A 79 11.58 -1.09 -18.53
N LEU A 80 12.88 -0.84 -18.64
CA LEU A 80 13.51 -0.46 -19.90
C LEU A 80 14.45 -1.58 -20.36
N GLY A 81 14.04 -2.37 -21.35
CA GLY A 81 14.89 -3.41 -21.94
C GLY A 81 14.21 -4.11 -23.11
N LYS A 82 15.00 -4.47 -24.14
CA LYS A 82 14.53 -5.26 -25.31
C LYS A 82 14.86 -6.76 -25.19
N LYS A 83 15.55 -7.18 -24.12
CA LYS A 83 15.99 -8.55 -23.82
C LYS A 83 15.88 -8.83 -22.32
N SER A 84 15.62 -10.09 -21.94
CA SER A 84 15.23 -10.50 -20.58
C SER A 84 16.24 -10.19 -19.47
N GLU A 85 17.55 -10.15 -19.75
CA GLU A 85 18.55 -9.81 -18.73
C GLU A 85 18.73 -8.30 -18.52
N ASP A 86 18.64 -7.48 -19.57
CA ASP A 86 18.75 -6.02 -19.45
C ASP A 86 17.49 -5.39 -18.85
N GLU A 87 16.34 -6.05 -18.99
CA GLU A 87 15.03 -5.55 -18.53
C GLU A 87 14.98 -5.28 -17.01
N PHE A 88 15.76 -6.02 -16.20
CA PHE A 88 15.79 -5.83 -14.75
C PHE A 88 16.84 -4.82 -14.29
N ARG A 89 17.85 -4.55 -15.13
CA ARG A 89 18.96 -3.67 -14.77
C ARG A 89 18.62 -2.20 -14.92
N ARG A 90 17.67 -1.83 -15.79
CA ARG A 90 17.28 -0.44 -16.02
C ARG A 90 15.81 -0.22 -15.68
N ARG A 91 15.51 0.87 -14.98
CA ARG A 91 14.15 1.30 -14.69
C ARG A 91 13.97 2.78 -14.96
N PHE A 92 12.75 3.14 -15.34
CA PHE A 92 12.32 4.51 -15.53
C PHE A 92 11.23 4.86 -14.52
N LEU A 93 11.40 5.98 -13.83
CA LEU A 93 10.53 6.47 -12.79
C LEU A 93 9.71 7.67 -13.30
N SER A 94 8.41 7.49 -13.50
CA SER A 94 7.48 8.53 -13.93
C SER A 94 6.65 9.04 -12.73
N PRO A 95 6.35 10.35 -12.59
CA PRO A 95 6.48 11.41 -13.60
C PRO A 95 7.80 12.19 -13.58
N VAL A 96 8.74 11.85 -12.70
CA VAL A 96 10.03 12.57 -12.58
C VAL A 96 10.99 12.31 -13.74
N MET A 97 10.68 11.31 -14.57
CA MET A 97 11.45 10.91 -15.74
C MET A 97 12.90 10.51 -15.43
N VAL A 98 13.14 9.95 -14.24
CA VAL A 98 14.47 9.50 -13.81
C VAL A 98 14.74 8.11 -14.36
N GLU A 99 15.91 7.92 -14.95
CA GLU A 99 16.38 6.61 -15.38
C GLU A 99 17.49 6.10 -14.47
N GLU A 100 17.28 4.93 -13.87
CA GLU A 100 18.24 4.29 -12.97
C GLU A 100 18.75 2.97 -13.55
N VAL A 101 19.98 2.63 -13.17
CA VAL A 101 20.70 1.45 -13.66
C VAL A 101 21.39 0.73 -12.50
N LEU A 102 21.17 -0.59 -12.40
CA LEU A 102 21.94 -1.49 -11.52
C LEU A 102 23.36 -1.66 -12.07
N LYS A 103 24.35 -1.18 -11.32
CA LYS A 103 25.77 -1.25 -11.66
C LYS A 103 26.36 -2.62 -11.30
N GLY A 104 26.00 -3.15 -10.14
CA GLY A 104 26.52 -4.41 -9.63
C GLY A 104 25.56 -5.08 -8.67
N ASP A 105 25.57 -6.41 -8.71
CA ASP A 105 24.92 -7.29 -7.74
C ASP A 105 25.98 -8.31 -7.34
N SER A 106 26.61 -8.11 -6.18
CA SER A 106 27.75 -8.91 -5.73
C SER A 106 27.40 -10.37 -5.47
N TRP A 107 26.13 -10.74 -5.61
CA TRP A 107 25.64 -12.12 -5.52
C TRP A 107 26.24 -13.07 -6.57
N LYS A 108 26.61 -12.56 -7.74
CA LYS A 108 26.87 -13.40 -8.92
C LYS A 108 28.34 -13.55 -9.32
N THR A 109 29.34 -13.17 -8.53
CA THR A 109 30.75 -13.42 -8.94
C THR A 109 31.04 -14.93 -8.89
N PRO A 110 31.04 -15.65 -10.03
CA PRO A 110 31.24 -17.10 -10.04
C PRO A 110 32.74 -17.31 -9.82
N GLY A 111 33.11 -17.77 -8.63
CA GLY A 111 34.50 -17.89 -8.20
C GLY A 111 34.89 -17.05 -6.98
N GLY A 112 33.97 -16.23 -6.44
CA GLY A 112 34.12 -15.73 -5.08
C GLY A 112 34.08 -16.91 -4.11
N ALA A 113 35.15 -17.13 -3.36
CA ALA A 113 35.27 -18.28 -2.45
C ALA A 113 34.00 -18.47 -1.62
N VAL A 114 33.44 -19.68 -1.68
CA VAL A 114 32.34 -20.15 -0.84
C VAL A 114 32.76 -19.97 0.62
N GLY A 115 32.39 -18.85 1.23
CA GLY A 115 32.93 -18.42 2.53
C GLY A 115 33.20 -16.93 2.68
N SER A 116 33.12 -16.14 1.60
CA SER A 116 33.06 -14.68 1.69
C SER A 116 31.79 -14.25 2.43
N ARG A 117 31.88 -14.12 3.75
CA ARG A 117 30.87 -13.55 4.68
C ARG A 117 30.58 -12.06 4.41
N TYR A 118 30.95 -11.54 3.25
CA TYR A 118 30.91 -10.12 2.92
C TYR A 118 29.66 -9.80 2.09
N GLY A 119 28.69 -9.20 2.78
CA GLY A 119 27.71 -8.24 2.26
C GLY A 119 26.93 -8.64 1.01
N GLN A 120 25.62 -8.83 1.18
CA GLN A 120 24.72 -8.74 0.04
C GLN A 120 24.59 -7.26 -0.31
N SER A 121 25.31 -6.83 -1.35
CA SER A 121 25.38 -5.43 -1.76
C SER A 121 24.70 -5.25 -3.12
N ILE A 122 23.88 -4.21 -3.22
CA ILE A 122 23.27 -3.76 -4.45
C ILE A 122 23.80 -2.38 -4.75
N GLU A 123 24.40 -2.20 -5.92
CA GLU A 123 24.87 -0.90 -6.39
C GLU A 123 24.05 -0.44 -7.58
N TYR A 124 23.60 0.82 -7.53
CA TYR A 124 22.89 1.46 -8.62
C TYR A 124 23.39 2.89 -8.87
N GLY A 125 22.97 3.47 -9.98
CA GLY A 125 23.13 4.89 -10.23
C GLY A 125 22.11 5.44 -11.20
N VAL A 126 22.11 6.75 -11.38
CA VAL A 126 21.17 7.44 -12.28
C VAL A 126 21.87 7.71 -13.61
N ALA A 127 21.33 7.13 -14.68
CA ALA A 127 21.77 7.40 -16.05
C ALA A 127 21.22 8.75 -16.54
N ASP A 128 19.99 9.08 -16.16
CA ASP A 128 19.33 10.36 -16.46
C ASP A 128 18.50 10.85 -15.27
N ALA A 129 18.74 12.07 -14.82
CA ALA A 129 18.02 12.70 -13.70
C ALA A 129 16.66 13.29 -14.13
N GLY A 130 16.28 13.15 -15.40
CA GLY A 130 14.97 13.56 -15.91
C GLY A 130 14.73 15.05 -15.74
N ILE A 131 13.61 15.40 -15.10
CA ILE A 131 13.25 16.81 -14.84
C ILE A 131 14.24 17.52 -13.89
N PHE A 132 15.10 16.77 -13.19
CA PHE A 132 16.10 17.31 -12.27
C PHE A 132 17.49 17.46 -12.89
N SER A 133 17.65 17.19 -14.18
CA SER A 133 18.93 17.29 -14.90
C SER A 133 19.58 18.68 -14.90
N MET A 134 18.81 19.74 -14.61
CA MET A 134 19.33 21.11 -14.43
C MET A 134 19.88 21.35 -13.01
N GLU A 135 19.51 20.53 -12.04
CA GLU A 135 19.84 20.69 -10.63
C GLU A 135 20.91 19.72 -10.15
N MET A 136 21.17 18.65 -10.91
CA MET A 136 22.10 17.58 -10.56
C MET A 136 23.11 17.35 -11.69
N TYR A 137 24.37 17.16 -11.34
CA TYR A 137 25.37 16.77 -12.31
C TYR A 137 25.08 15.36 -12.84
N LYS A 138 25.22 15.19 -14.16
CA LYS A 138 24.97 13.90 -14.81
C LYS A 138 25.95 12.85 -14.29
N ARG A 139 25.47 11.62 -14.07
CA ARG A 139 26.27 10.45 -13.68
C ARG A 139 26.98 10.54 -12.32
N THR A 140 26.69 11.56 -11.50
CA THR A 140 27.25 11.67 -10.14
C THR A 140 26.37 10.97 -9.10
N HIS A 141 25.10 10.70 -9.42
CA HIS A 141 24.21 9.96 -8.53
C HIS A 141 24.56 8.47 -8.52
N SER A 142 24.93 7.97 -7.35
CA SER A 142 25.07 6.55 -7.04
C SER A 142 24.41 6.20 -5.71
N GLY A 143 23.95 4.96 -5.59
CA GLY A 143 23.49 4.43 -4.32
C GLY A 143 23.97 3.00 -4.12
N SER A 144 24.20 2.64 -2.86
CA SER A 144 24.59 1.30 -2.44
C SER A 144 23.72 0.85 -1.28
N VAL A 145 23.20 -0.38 -1.36
CA VAL A 145 22.41 -1.00 -0.30
C VAL A 145 23.10 -2.26 0.15
N ASN A 146 23.46 -2.32 1.43
CA ASN A 146 24.23 -3.39 2.02
C ASN A 146 23.40 -4.08 3.11
N PHE A 147 23.20 -5.40 2.97
CA PHE A 147 22.55 -6.22 3.99
C PHE A 147 23.60 -7.08 4.70
N ARG A 148 23.67 -6.94 6.02
CA ARG A 148 24.53 -7.72 6.91
C ARG A 148 23.71 -8.49 7.95
N PRO A 149 24.18 -9.64 8.46
CA PRO A 149 23.50 -10.33 9.55
C PRO A 149 23.32 -9.42 10.77
N GLY A 150 22.12 -9.42 11.34
CA GLY A 150 21.76 -8.73 12.57
C GLY A 150 21.56 -9.70 13.74
N GLU A 151 21.02 -9.20 14.84
CA GLU A 151 20.64 -10.02 15.99
C GLU A 151 19.43 -10.91 15.68
N ASN A 152 19.26 -12.00 16.43
CA ASN A 152 18.10 -12.91 16.35
C ASN A 152 17.81 -13.49 14.95
N GLY A 153 18.83 -13.62 14.10
CA GLY A 153 18.65 -14.11 12.72
C GLY A 153 18.08 -13.06 11.75
N GLY A 154 17.88 -11.82 12.20
CA GLY A 154 17.51 -10.69 11.36
C GLY A 154 18.67 -10.15 10.52
N SER A 155 18.47 -8.96 9.98
CA SER A 155 19.47 -8.26 9.16
C SER A 155 19.54 -6.77 9.51
N VAL A 156 20.68 -6.17 9.20
CA VAL A 156 20.87 -4.72 9.21
C VAL A 156 21.07 -4.28 7.77
N MET A 157 20.18 -3.42 7.30
CA MET A 157 20.28 -2.75 6.00
C MET A 157 20.94 -1.39 6.18
N ASN A 158 22.00 -1.13 5.43
CA ASN A 158 22.57 0.21 5.26
C ASN A 158 22.34 0.66 3.82
N TRP A 159 21.74 1.83 3.63
CA TRP A 159 21.52 2.40 2.31
C TRP A 159 22.15 3.78 2.25
N ASP A 160 23.18 3.90 1.41
CA ASP A 160 23.91 5.13 1.16
C ASP A 160 23.59 5.64 -0.24
N VAL A 161 23.33 6.95 -0.34
CA VAL A 161 23.09 7.67 -1.60
C VAL A 161 24.01 8.88 -1.64
N GLN A 162 24.70 9.02 -2.77
CA GLN A 162 25.58 10.14 -3.06
C GLN A 162 25.22 10.75 -4.41
N VAL A 163 25.15 12.08 -4.48
CA VAL A 163 24.97 12.83 -5.73
C VAL A 163 25.65 14.19 -5.62
N GLU A 164 26.09 14.77 -6.74
CA GLU A 164 26.54 16.16 -6.77
C GLU A 164 25.41 17.05 -7.31
N ALA A 165 24.98 18.00 -6.50
CA ALA A 165 23.98 18.99 -6.88
C ALA A 165 24.66 20.25 -7.44
N ALA A 166 24.15 20.79 -8.55
CA ALA A 166 24.61 22.05 -9.13
C ALA A 166 24.22 23.24 -8.24
N HIS A 167 23.06 23.17 -7.58
CA HIS A 167 22.53 24.18 -6.69
C HIS A 167 21.80 23.52 -5.51
N ARG A 168 21.57 24.25 -4.42
CA ARG A 168 20.71 23.83 -3.31
C ARG A 168 21.07 22.48 -2.69
N ALA A 169 22.37 22.19 -2.54
CA ALA A 169 22.84 20.91 -2.02
C ALA A 169 22.17 20.51 -0.69
N SER A 170 21.99 21.47 0.23
CA SER A 170 21.33 21.24 1.52
C SER A 170 19.84 20.86 1.41
N LEU A 171 19.13 21.43 0.43
CA LEU A 171 17.73 21.07 0.16
C LEU A 171 17.66 19.65 -0.41
N TRP A 172 18.51 19.35 -1.38
CA TRP A 172 18.59 18.01 -1.98
C TRP A 172 18.96 16.96 -0.96
N GLN A 173 19.89 17.25 -0.05
CA GLN A 173 20.23 16.34 1.05
C GLN A 173 19.02 15.98 1.90
N LYS A 174 18.22 16.98 2.30
CA LYS A 174 16.98 16.72 3.05
C LYS A 174 15.96 15.92 2.23
N ALA A 175 15.81 16.23 0.95
CA ALA A 175 14.89 15.53 0.06
C ALA A 175 15.29 14.06 -0.14
N PHE A 176 16.58 13.78 -0.37
CA PHE A 176 17.10 12.41 -0.49
C PHE A 176 16.99 11.66 0.82
N GLN A 177 17.35 12.28 1.95
CA GLN A 177 17.21 11.67 3.27
C GLN A 177 15.76 11.27 3.55
N ALA A 178 14.81 12.20 3.37
CA ALA A 178 13.39 11.91 3.56
C ALA A 178 12.88 10.80 2.62
N ASN A 179 13.40 10.75 1.39
CA ASN A 179 13.02 9.71 0.43
C ASN A 179 13.53 8.33 0.84
N ILE A 180 14.83 8.19 1.16
CA ILE A 180 15.38 6.90 1.56
C ILE A 180 14.80 6.43 2.89
N ASP A 181 14.50 7.33 3.83
CA ASP A 181 13.83 6.98 5.08
C ASP A 181 12.41 6.48 4.81
N TYR A 182 11.64 7.18 3.99
CA TYR A 182 10.29 6.76 3.61
C TYR A 182 10.26 5.38 2.95
N VAL A 183 11.16 5.13 1.98
CA VAL A 183 11.25 3.82 1.32
C VAL A 183 11.71 2.75 2.31
N SER A 184 12.61 3.07 3.22
CA SER A 184 13.12 2.12 4.22
C SER A 184 12.05 1.71 5.23
N ASP A 185 11.25 2.67 5.71
CA ASP A 185 10.11 2.42 6.60
C ASP A 185 9.01 1.63 5.86
N GLY A 186 8.81 1.92 4.58
CA GLY A 186 7.94 1.16 3.69
C GLY A 186 8.42 -0.27 3.46
N LEU A 187 9.72 -0.50 3.36
CA LEU A 187 10.31 -1.83 3.24
C LEU A 187 10.09 -2.64 4.53
N GLU A 188 10.29 -2.03 5.69
CA GLU A 188 10.01 -2.66 6.98
C GLU A 188 8.54 -3.11 7.07
N ALA A 189 7.62 -2.24 6.64
CA ALA A 189 6.19 -2.60 6.56
C ALA A 189 5.90 -3.68 5.51
N TYR A 190 6.64 -3.73 4.41
CA TYR A 190 6.50 -4.72 3.34
C TYR A 190 6.85 -6.14 3.82
N ILE A 191 7.93 -6.28 4.59
CA ILE A 191 8.40 -7.56 5.13
C ILE A 191 7.72 -7.95 6.44
N ALA A 192 7.02 -7.02 7.09
CA ALA A 192 6.32 -7.30 8.33
C ALA A 192 5.22 -8.37 8.15
N VAL A 193 4.94 -9.06 9.25
CA VAL A 193 3.82 -9.99 9.34
C VAL A 193 2.52 -9.24 9.03
N PRO A 194 1.67 -9.72 8.10
CA PRO A 194 0.38 -9.12 7.82
C PRO A 194 -0.46 -8.96 9.09
N GLN A 195 -1.22 -7.87 9.15
CA GLN A 195 -2.23 -7.70 10.18
C GLN A 195 -3.46 -8.50 9.78
N LEU A 196 -3.90 -9.38 10.68
CA LEU A 196 -5.07 -10.21 10.51
C LEU A 196 -6.27 -9.58 11.24
N TYR A 197 -7.32 -9.29 10.47
CA TYR A 197 -8.62 -8.85 10.96
C TYR A 197 -9.59 -10.01 10.86
N ARG A 198 -10.37 -10.24 11.93
CA ARG A 198 -11.37 -11.32 11.97
C ARG A 198 -12.72 -10.77 12.35
N ARG A 199 -13.75 -11.16 11.59
CA ARG A 199 -15.15 -10.87 11.89
C ARG A 199 -15.96 -12.16 11.85
N TRP A 200 -16.56 -12.49 12.98
CA TRP A 200 -17.54 -13.56 13.09
C TRP A 200 -18.94 -12.97 12.94
N THR A 201 -19.80 -13.61 12.14
CA THR A 201 -21.19 -13.20 11.98
C THR A 201 -22.06 -14.44 11.87
N ARG A 202 -22.98 -14.57 12.82
CA ARG A 202 -24.00 -15.60 12.81
C ARG A 202 -25.15 -15.14 11.92
N ILE A 203 -25.50 -15.97 10.94
CA ILE A 203 -26.56 -15.75 9.98
C ILE A 203 -27.62 -16.81 10.24
N LEU A 204 -28.86 -16.37 10.49
CA LEU A 204 -30.02 -17.25 10.47
C LEU A 204 -30.35 -17.48 9.00
N GLY A 205 -30.06 -18.68 8.49
CA GLY A 205 -30.38 -19.01 7.11
C GLY A 205 -31.88 -18.84 6.88
N ALA A 206 -32.26 -18.42 5.67
CA ALA A 206 -33.63 -18.71 5.23
C ALA A 206 -33.82 -20.22 5.32
N ALA A 207 -34.99 -20.69 5.76
CA ALA A 207 -35.21 -22.10 6.02
C ALA A 207 -34.77 -22.97 4.83
N GLY A 208 -33.71 -23.77 5.02
CA GLY A 208 -33.17 -24.68 4.00
C GLY A 208 -31.86 -24.27 3.33
N GLN A 209 -31.31 -23.08 3.60
CA GLN A 209 -30.01 -22.69 3.03
C GLN A 209 -28.85 -23.33 3.79
N ASP A 210 -27.95 -23.99 3.07
CA ASP A 210 -26.68 -24.50 3.58
C ASP A 210 -25.54 -23.47 3.43
N ALA A 211 -24.39 -23.76 4.03
CA ALA A 211 -23.20 -22.91 3.95
C ALA A 211 -22.75 -22.63 2.51
N THR A 212 -22.99 -23.55 1.58
CA THR A 212 -22.59 -23.39 0.18
C THR A 212 -23.49 -22.38 -0.53
N GLU A 213 -24.79 -22.44 -0.30
CA GLU A 213 -25.74 -21.46 -0.82
C GLU A 213 -25.48 -20.07 -0.26
N VAL A 214 -25.22 -19.96 1.05
CA VAL A 214 -24.85 -18.70 1.69
C VAL A 214 -23.53 -18.16 1.11
N ALA A 215 -22.54 -19.01 0.83
CA ALA A 215 -21.29 -18.59 0.20
C ALA A 215 -21.51 -18.02 -1.20
N ARG A 216 -22.37 -18.64 -2.02
CA ARG A 216 -22.73 -18.12 -3.35
C ARG A 216 -23.42 -16.77 -3.25
N GLU A 217 -24.37 -16.62 -2.33
CA GLU A 217 -25.06 -15.35 -2.12
C GLU A 217 -24.10 -14.26 -1.63
N TRP A 218 -23.10 -14.61 -0.81
CA TRP A 218 -22.06 -13.67 -0.40
C TRP A 218 -21.26 -13.16 -1.60
N VAL A 219 -20.89 -14.04 -2.53
CA VAL A 219 -20.18 -13.64 -3.75
C VAL A 219 -21.02 -12.64 -4.55
N ASP A 220 -22.31 -12.92 -4.75
CA ASP A 220 -23.17 -12.02 -5.52
C ASP A 220 -23.45 -10.70 -4.81
N PHE A 221 -23.78 -10.73 -3.52
CA PHE A 221 -24.13 -9.52 -2.75
C PHE A 221 -22.89 -8.70 -2.36
N CYS A 222 -21.89 -9.30 -1.71
CA CYS A 222 -20.72 -8.59 -1.17
C CYS A 222 -19.66 -8.32 -2.23
N PHE A 223 -19.26 -9.35 -2.98
CA PHE A 223 -18.13 -9.22 -3.90
C PHE A 223 -18.54 -8.49 -5.18
N TYR A 224 -19.63 -8.91 -5.82
CA TYR A 224 -20.10 -8.28 -7.06
C TYR A 224 -21.11 -7.14 -6.84
N GLY A 225 -21.91 -7.19 -5.78
CA GLY A 225 -22.94 -6.19 -5.49
C GLY A 225 -22.46 -5.01 -4.64
N GLY A 226 -21.26 -5.08 -4.07
CA GLY A 226 -20.70 -4.03 -3.21
C GLY A 226 -21.09 -4.12 -1.73
N GLY A 227 -21.95 -5.07 -1.37
CA GLY A 227 -22.26 -5.41 0.02
C GLY A 227 -22.93 -4.30 0.83
N GLY A 228 -23.75 -3.45 0.19
CA GLY A 228 -24.49 -2.40 0.89
C GLY A 228 -23.68 -1.14 1.22
N LEU A 229 -22.39 -1.08 0.86
CA LEU A 229 -21.56 0.10 1.05
C LEU A 229 -22.14 1.32 0.29
N PRO A 230 -21.97 2.55 0.81
CA PRO A 230 -22.42 3.79 0.17
C PRO A 230 -21.48 4.18 -1.00
N SER A 231 -21.21 3.24 -1.89
CA SER A 231 -20.38 3.39 -3.08
C SER A 231 -21.11 2.77 -4.28
N PRO A 232 -20.86 3.22 -5.51
CA PRO A 232 -21.32 2.53 -6.70
C PRO A 232 -20.97 1.03 -6.66
N PRO A 233 -21.83 0.15 -7.20
CA PRO A 233 -21.52 -1.27 -7.29
C PRO A 233 -20.19 -1.51 -8.02
N PRO A 234 -19.42 -2.54 -7.62
CA PRO A 234 -18.19 -2.91 -8.32
C PRO A 234 -18.43 -3.20 -9.81
N VAL A 235 -17.53 -2.71 -10.66
CA VAL A 235 -17.56 -3.00 -12.10
C VAL A 235 -16.91 -4.35 -12.35
N ARG A 236 -17.64 -5.29 -12.96
CA ARG A 236 -17.11 -6.61 -13.33
C ARG A 236 -16.23 -6.48 -14.58
N LEU A 237 -14.98 -6.94 -14.49
CA LEU A 237 -14.00 -6.89 -15.58
C LEU A 237 -13.76 -8.25 -16.27
N GLY A 238 -14.41 -9.33 -15.80
CA GLY A 238 -14.23 -10.70 -16.28
C GLY A 238 -13.26 -11.51 -15.39
N ASP A 239 -13.23 -12.84 -15.56
CA ASP A 239 -12.30 -13.76 -14.87
C ASP A 239 -12.21 -13.60 -13.33
N GLY A 240 -13.34 -13.29 -12.69
CA GLY A 240 -13.40 -13.03 -11.24
C GLY A 240 -12.74 -11.72 -10.80
N LEU A 241 -12.38 -10.84 -11.73
CA LEU A 241 -11.83 -9.50 -11.49
C LEU A 241 -12.95 -8.46 -11.38
N THR A 242 -12.92 -7.66 -10.33
CA THR A 242 -13.84 -6.54 -10.09
C THR A 242 -13.05 -5.27 -9.81
N MET A 243 -13.65 -4.12 -10.12
CA MET A 243 -13.11 -2.80 -9.82
C MET A 243 -14.07 -2.07 -8.87
N ARG A 244 -13.59 -1.71 -7.67
CA ARG A 244 -14.34 -0.91 -6.70
C ARG A 244 -14.08 0.59 -6.90
N ILE A 245 -15.12 1.40 -6.94
CA ILE A 245 -15.05 2.85 -7.16
C ILE A 245 -15.66 3.59 -5.98
N PRO A 246 -15.04 4.67 -5.48
CA PRO A 246 -13.60 4.99 -5.52
C PRO A 246 -12.83 4.11 -4.51
N PRO A 247 -11.52 3.87 -4.70
CA PRO A 247 -10.60 4.48 -5.67
C PRO A 247 -9.98 3.46 -6.68
N PHE A 248 -10.80 2.85 -7.53
CA PHE A 248 -10.37 1.93 -8.60
C PHE A 248 -9.53 0.74 -8.10
N LEU A 249 -9.85 0.23 -6.91
CA LEU A 249 -9.23 -0.97 -6.38
C LEU A 249 -9.69 -2.17 -7.21
N LEU A 250 -8.73 -2.85 -7.82
CA LEU A 250 -8.94 -4.10 -8.53
C LEU A 250 -8.82 -5.25 -7.55
N GLU A 251 -9.89 -6.04 -7.42
CA GLU A 251 -9.91 -7.24 -6.60
C GLU A 251 -10.18 -8.44 -7.49
N ARG A 252 -9.46 -9.54 -7.25
CA ARG A 252 -9.73 -10.81 -7.92
C ARG A 252 -10.18 -11.83 -6.90
N MET A 253 -11.31 -12.46 -7.17
CA MET A 253 -11.73 -13.66 -6.47
C MET A 253 -10.91 -14.85 -6.99
N THR A 254 -10.40 -15.63 -6.05
CA THR A 254 -9.74 -16.91 -6.29
C THR A 254 -10.60 -17.96 -5.64
N LEU A 255 -11.45 -18.62 -6.42
CA LEU A 255 -12.16 -19.79 -5.96
C LEU A 255 -11.16 -20.94 -5.83
N LEU A 256 -11.13 -21.60 -4.68
CA LEU A 256 -10.40 -22.86 -4.55
C LEU A 256 -11.29 -23.98 -5.08
N ASP A 257 -10.76 -24.71 -6.05
CA ASP A 257 -11.38 -25.90 -6.60
C ASP A 257 -11.47 -26.95 -5.48
N GLY A 258 -12.66 -27.15 -4.90
CA GLY A 258 -12.94 -28.21 -3.93
C GLY A 258 -13.64 -27.81 -2.62
N ASP A 259 -13.64 -26.55 -2.20
CA ASP A 259 -14.37 -26.12 -0.99
C ASP A 259 -15.41 -25.06 -1.33
N ALA A 260 -16.65 -25.50 -1.54
CA ALA A 260 -17.77 -24.65 -1.93
C ALA A 260 -18.21 -23.67 -0.82
N ASN A 261 -17.65 -23.81 0.40
CA ASN A 261 -17.94 -22.98 1.56
C ASN A 261 -16.82 -21.97 1.87
N GLU A 262 -15.81 -21.84 1.01
CA GLU A 262 -14.70 -20.90 1.19
C GLU A 262 -14.55 -19.97 -0.02
N VAL A 263 -14.52 -18.67 0.24
CA VAL A 263 -14.27 -17.64 -0.77
C VAL A 263 -12.97 -16.93 -0.44
N ARG A 264 -12.02 -16.92 -1.38
CA ARG A 264 -10.80 -16.10 -1.25
C ARG A 264 -10.79 -14.99 -2.28
N TYR A 265 -10.27 -13.85 -1.90
CA TYR A 265 -10.06 -12.73 -2.83
C TYR A 265 -8.80 -11.95 -2.45
N GLY A 266 -8.29 -11.14 -3.37
CA GLY A 266 -7.17 -10.26 -3.08
C GLY A 266 -7.04 -9.09 -4.04
N ALA A 267 -6.47 -8.00 -3.53
CA ALA A 267 -6.19 -6.81 -4.33
C ALA A 267 -5.08 -7.10 -5.36
N LYS A 268 -5.29 -6.63 -6.59
CA LYS A 268 -4.32 -6.78 -7.70
C LYS A 268 -3.54 -5.51 -8.00
N ASN A 269 -4.03 -4.36 -7.56
CA ASN A 269 -3.32 -3.08 -7.66
C ASN A 269 -3.34 -2.31 -6.32
N PRO A 270 -2.99 -2.93 -5.18
CA PRO A 270 -2.83 -2.16 -3.95
C PRO A 270 -1.74 -1.09 -4.16
N GLY A 271 -1.94 0.10 -3.61
CA GLY A 271 -1.16 1.27 -4.01
C GLY A 271 -1.58 2.55 -3.31
N LEU A 272 -0.73 3.57 -3.36
CA LEU A 272 -0.97 4.83 -2.64
C LEU A 272 -2.25 5.56 -3.10
N PHE A 273 -2.62 5.39 -4.37
CA PHE A 273 -3.80 6.04 -4.96
C PHE A 273 -5.04 5.16 -5.03
N THR A 274 -4.88 3.87 -4.75
CA THR A 274 -5.98 2.91 -4.70
C THR A 274 -6.22 2.60 -3.22
N TYR A 275 -5.53 1.62 -2.67
CA TYR A 275 -5.63 1.24 -1.28
C TYR A 275 -4.25 1.19 -0.65
N GLN A 276 -4.01 2.02 0.38
CA GLN A 276 -2.68 2.35 0.94
C GLN A 276 -2.05 1.20 1.76
N VAL A 277 -1.93 0.06 1.10
CA VAL A 277 -1.39 -1.21 1.60
C VAL A 277 -0.42 -1.77 0.57
N HIS A 278 0.53 -2.60 1.02
CA HIS A 278 1.35 -3.44 0.16
C HIS A 278 0.59 -4.67 -0.32
N SER A 279 -0.27 -5.22 0.54
CA SER A 279 -1.08 -6.40 0.23
C SER A 279 -2.42 -6.36 0.95
N HIS A 280 -3.43 -6.90 0.30
CA HIS A 280 -4.76 -7.14 0.85
C HIS A 280 -5.27 -8.48 0.31
N ALA A 281 -5.55 -9.40 1.23
CA ALA A 281 -6.17 -10.68 0.94
C ALA A 281 -7.31 -10.91 1.92
N GLY A 282 -8.42 -11.46 1.43
CA GLY A 282 -9.54 -11.85 2.26
C GLY A 282 -9.88 -13.32 2.05
N LYS A 283 -10.31 -13.96 3.13
CA LYS A 283 -10.85 -15.31 3.16
C LYS A 283 -12.16 -15.28 3.94
N VAL A 284 -13.21 -15.82 3.35
CA VAL A 284 -14.52 -15.95 3.97
C VAL A 284 -14.87 -17.42 4.02
N THR A 285 -15.15 -17.91 5.21
CA THR A 285 -15.49 -19.31 5.45
C THR A 285 -16.88 -19.38 6.03
N PHE A 286 -17.70 -20.26 5.47
CA PHE A 286 -19.06 -20.53 5.91
C PHE A 286 -19.09 -21.92 6.56
N THR A 287 -19.74 -22.02 7.71
CA THR A 287 -19.84 -23.29 8.43
C THR A 287 -21.26 -23.49 8.88
N ASP A 288 -21.85 -24.62 8.49
CA ASP A 288 -23.17 -25.02 8.96
C ASP A 288 -23.15 -25.22 10.47
N MET A 289 -24.13 -24.63 11.13
CA MET A 289 -24.36 -24.73 12.57
C MET A 289 -25.67 -25.48 12.83
N ALA A 290 -25.91 -25.82 14.08
CA ALA A 290 -27.17 -26.45 14.46
C ALA A 290 -28.37 -25.55 14.13
N ARG A 291 -29.53 -26.17 13.84
CA ARG A 291 -30.82 -25.51 13.59
C ARG A 291 -30.89 -24.64 12.31
N GLY A 292 -30.12 -25.00 11.28
CA GLY A 292 -30.18 -24.32 9.97
C GLY A 292 -29.57 -22.92 9.99
N GLU A 293 -28.62 -22.68 10.90
CA GLU A 293 -27.87 -21.44 10.95
C GLU A 293 -26.52 -21.61 10.27
N VAL A 294 -25.96 -20.53 9.75
CA VAL A 294 -24.62 -20.53 9.15
C VAL A 294 -23.73 -19.53 9.90
N MET A 295 -22.55 -19.98 10.30
CA MET A 295 -21.51 -19.10 10.82
C MET A 295 -20.64 -18.62 9.67
N MET A 296 -20.55 -17.31 9.49
CA MET A 296 -19.59 -16.68 8.59
C MET A 296 -18.39 -16.18 9.37
N LEU A 297 -17.20 -16.66 9.03
CA LEU A 297 -15.91 -16.12 9.45
C LEU A 297 -15.28 -15.37 8.29
N TRP A 298 -15.08 -14.07 8.44
CA TRP A 298 -14.36 -13.24 7.47
C TRP A 298 -13.00 -12.85 8.05
N GLU A 299 -11.95 -13.36 7.44
CA GLU A 299 -10.55 -13.06 7.72
C GLU A 299 -9.99 -12.13 6.65
N VAL A 300 -9.36 -11.03 7.06
CA VAL A 300 -8.73 -10.07 6.14
C VAL A 300 -7.30 -9.82 6.59
N GLU A 301 -6.36 -10.18 5.72
CA GLU A 301 -4.92 -9.96 5.89
C GLU A 301 -4.50 -8.72 5.13
N ILE A 302 -3.92 -7.76 5.82
CA ILE A 302 -3.43 -6.51 5.23
C ILE A 302 -2.04 -6.14 5.72
N ARG A 303 -1.21 -5.62 4.80
CA ARG A 303 0.06 -4.99 5.13
C ARG A 303 -0.04 -3.50 4.81
N PRO A 304 -0.43 -2.62 5.75
CA PRO A 304 -0.53 -1.19 5.49
C PRO A 304 0.84 -0.56 5.25
N TYR A 305 0.88 0.54 4.50
CA TYR A 305 2.03 1.43 4.52
C TYR A 305 2.23 2.01 5.93
N GLY A 306 3.48 2.26 6.34
CA GLY A 306 3.84 2.62 7.72
C GLY A 306 2.94 3.72 8.32
N GLY A 307 2.88 4.89 7.69
CA GLY A 307 2.04 6.02 8.15
C GLY A 307 0.53 5.84 7.98
N TRP A 308 0.09 4.81 7.25
CA TRP A 308 -1.32 4.60 6.89
C TRP A 308 -2.01 3.54 7.74
N LYS A 309 -1.26 2.87 8.64
CA LYS A 309 -1.78 1.77 9.47
C LYS A 309 -3.08 2.12 10.21
N PRO A 310 -3.23 3.25 10.93
CA PRO A 310 -4.49 3.58 11.61
C PRO A 310 -5.66 3.78 10.64
N TYR A 311 -5.42 4.47 9.52
CA TYR A 311 -6.42 4.74 8.50
C TYR A 311 -6.92 3.45 7.84
N VAL A 312 -5.99 2.62 7.37
CA VAL A 312 -6.27 1.33 6.71
C VAL A 312 -7.03 0.41 7.67
N LYS A 313 -6.62 0.35 8.94
CA LYS A 313 -7.30 -0.42 9.98
C LYS A 313 -8.76 0.00 10.13
N SER A 314 -9.02 1.29 10.29
CA SER A 314 -10.36 1.84 10.49
C SER A 314 -11.26 1.57 9.30
N ILE A 315 -10.77 1.83 8.08
CA ILE A 315 -11.56 1.61 6.86
C ILE A 315 -11.83 0.13 6.60
N THR A 316 -10.83 -0.74 6.78
CA THR A 316 -11.04 -2.20 6.65
C THR A 316 -12.11 -2.66 7.63
N SER A 317 -11.96 -2.27 8.90
CA SER A 317 -12.87 -2.67 9.97
C SER A 317 -14.29 -2.18 9.70
N MET A 318 -14.44 -0.92 9.27
CA MET A 318 -15.73 -0.34 8.89
C MET A 318 -16.34 -1.10 7.70
N ALA A 319 -15.60 -1.27 6.61
CA ALA A 319 -16.11 -1.93 5.41
C ALA A 319 -16.55 -3.37 5.67
N VAL A 320 -15.70 -4.18 6.33
CA VAL A 320 -16.01 -5.57 6.67
C VAL A 320 -17.21 -5.66 7.62
N SER A 321 -17.28 -4.80 8.63
CA SER A 321 -18.39 -4.82 9.60
C SER A 321 -19.71 -4.43 8.96
N THR A 322 -19.72 -3.37 8.13
CA THR A 322 -20.89 -2.92 7.39
C THR A 322 -21.36 -3.99 6.43
N MET A 323 -20.47 -4.52 5.58
CA MET A 323 -20.83 -5.57 4.62
C MET A 323 -21.34 -6.84 5.30
N ALA A 324 -20.72 -7.27 6.39
CA ALA A 324 -21.18 -8.46 7.13
C ALA A 324 -22.57 -8.26 7.76
N ARG A 325 -22.85 -7.08 8.31
CA ARG A 325 -24.16 -6.73 8.86
C ARG A 325 -25.21 -6.65 7.76
N ASP A 326 -24.89 -5.98 6.66
CA ASP A 326 -25.81 -5.73 5.55
C ASP A 326 -26.13 -7.04 4.80
N PHE A 327 -25.13 -7.91 4.65
CA PHE A 327 -25.31 -9.26 4.13
C PHE A 327 -26.21 -10.11 5.03
N LYS A 328 -26.01 -10.06 6.35
CA LYS A 328 -26.90 -10.70 7.31
C LYS A 328 -28.35 -10.21 7.14
N SER A 329 -28.54 -8.90 7.06
CA SER A 329 -29.88 -8.31 6.85
C SER A 329 -30.49 -8.70 5.50
N HIS A 330 -29.67 -8.84 4.45
CA HIS A 330 -30.11 -9.26 3.12
C HIS A 330 -30.68 -10.69 3.13
N LEU A 331 -30.05 -11.60 3.88
CA LEU A 331 -30.48 -12.98 4.03
C LEU A 331 -31.67 -13.15 4.99
N GLU A 332 -31.62 -12.50 6.15
CA GLU A 332 -32.62 -12.70 7.22
C GLU A 332 -33.92 -11.92 6.98
N GLU A 333 -33.84 -10.77 6.30
CA GLU A 333 -34.99 -9.89 6.07
C GLU A 333 -35.06 -9.42 4.60
N PRO A 334 -35.28 -10.35 3.63
CA PRO A 334 -35.30 -9.99 2.22
C PRO A 334 -36.32 -8.89 1.92
N GLY A 335 -35.86 -7.80 1.32
CA GLY A 335 -36.70 -6.65 0.96
C GLY A 335 -37.10 -5.73 2.11
N ALA A 336 -36.56 -5.91 3.32
CA ALA A 336 -36.77 -4.98 4.42
C ALA A 336 -36.33 -3.57 4.05
N LYS A 337 -37.10 -2.57 4.50
CA LYS A 337 -36.84 -1.15 4.22
C LYS A 337 -36.77 -0.36 5.52
N VAL A 338 -35.82 0.57 5.57
CA VAL A 338 -35.68 1.57 6.63
C VAL A 338 -36.36 2.85 6.16
N ALA A 339 -37.34 3.30 6.94
CA ALA A 339 -38.03 4.57 6.72
C ALA A 339 -37.18 5.72 7.27
N LEU A 340 -36.66 6.58 6.40
CA LEU A 340 -35.98 7.82 6.78
C LEU A 340 -37.01 8.87 7.20
N LYS A 341 -36.97 9.23 8.48
CA LYS A 341 -37.81 10.30 9.04
C LYS A 341 -36.96 11.52 9.35
N LEU A 342 -37.58 12.71 9.32
CA LEU A 342 -36.93 13.94 9.80
C LEU A 342 -36.54 13.81 11.28
N PRO A 343 -35.50 14.51 11.76
CA PRO A 343 -34.97 14.41 13.13
C PRO A 343 -35.99 14.65 14.26
N ARG A 344 -37.19 15.16 13.97
CA ARG A 344 -38.27 15.41 14.94
C ARG A 344 -39.52 14.52 14.76
N GLY A 345 -39.38 13.41 14.03
CA GLY A 345 -40.21 12.20 14.16
C GLY A 345 -41.70 12.28 13.81
N LYS A 346 -42.23 13.44 13.41
CA LYS A 346 -43.63 13.60 12.97
C LYS A 346 -43.70 13.73 11.45
N GLY A 347 -44.51 12.89 10.81
CA GLY A 347 -44.77 12.91 9.37
C GLY A 347 -44.51 11.57 8.66
N GLU A 348 -44.91 11.53 7.39
CA GLU A 348 -44.61 10.43 6.48
C GLU A 348 -43.09 10.28 6.27
N PRO A 349 -42.58 9.07 5.98
CA PRO A 349 -41.18 8.87 5.63
C PRO A 349 -40.79 9.71 4.41
N LEU A 350 -39.65 10.41 4.49
CA LEU A 350 -39.11 11.14 3.34
C LEU A 350 -38.66 10.18 2.24
N LEU A 351 -38.11 9.04 2.64
CA LEU A 351 -37.55 8.04 1.75
C LEU A 351 -37.58 6.67 2.45
N GLN A 352 -37.77 5.60 1.68
CA GLN A 352 -37.54 4.24 2.16
C GLN A 352 -36.32 3.69 1.44
N ILE A 353 -35.31 3.29 2.21
CA ILE A 353 -34.08 2.70 1.69
C ILE A 353 -34.06 1.22 2.09
N PRO A 354 -33.60 0.30 1.23
CA PRO A 354 -33.35 -1.09 1.65
C PRO A 354 -32.50 -1.15 2.93
N LYS A 355 -32.90 -1.99 3.90
CA LYS A 355 -32.17 -2.16 5.16
C LYS A 355 -30.75 -2.67 4.93
N SER A 356 -30.57 -3.51 3.91
CA SER A 356 -29.28 -4.03 3.44
C SER A 356 -28.38 -2.98 2.76
N SER A 357 -28.81 -1.72 2.63
CA SER A 357 -27.97 -0.61 2.15
C SER A 357 -27.97 0.58 3.11
N TRP A 358 -28.40 0.38 4.37
CA TRP A 358 -28.54 1.45 5.35
C TRP A 358 -27.26 1.62 6.18
N ALA A 359 -26.50 2.68 5.91
CA ALA A 359 -25.27 2.99 6.64
C ALA A 359 -25.49 3.52 8.09
N GLY A 360 -26.72 3.90 8.46
CA GLY A 360 -26.95 4.62 9.72
C GLY A 360 -26.66 3.82 11.00
N GLY A 361 -26.73 2.49 10.98
CA GLY A 361 -26.32 1.67 12.13
C GLY A 361 -24.81 1.48 12.29
N VAL A 362 -23.98 2.19 11.52
CA VAL A 362 -22.51 2.20 11.66
C VAL A 362 -22.06 3.27 12.66
N LEU A 363 -22.94 4.23 13.00
CA LEU A 363 -22.69 5.30 13.95
C LEU A 363 -23.33 5.06 15.33
N ASP A 364 -23.95 3.89 15.54
CA ASP A 364 -24.54 3.47 16.81
C ASP A 364 -23.51 2.78 17.73
#